data_AF-N9Z0N1-F1
#
_entry.id   AF-N9Z0N1-F1
#
_cell.length_a   1.000
_cell.length_b   1.000
_cell.length_c   1.000
_cell.angle_alpha   90.00
_cell.angle_beta   90.00
_cell.angle_gamma   90.00
#
_symmetry.space_group_name_H-M   'P 1'
#
loop_
_entity.id
_entity.type
_entity.pdbx_description
1 polymer ?
#
loop_
_entity_poly.entity_id
_entity_poly.type
_entity_poly.pdbx_seq_one_letter_code
_entity_poly.pdbx_strand_id
1 'polypeptide(L)' 'MFNFFQSIADTIGMIIDYVISLIQMVLFFITSIPKAIAYIGAIVLYLPVFLRAFVLLFISIAVILQIMNKGE' A
#
# COMPACT_ATOMS: atom_id res chain seq x y z
N MET A 1 -14.61 22.28 37.76
CA MET A 1 -13.88 21.01 37.95
C MET A 1 -14.30 19.96 36.93
N PHE A 2 -15.59 19.77 36.67
CA PHE A 2 -16.07 18.81 35.66
C PHE A 2 -15.50 19.05 34.25
N ASN A 3 -15.45 20.32 33.81
CA ASN A 3 -14.88 20.70 32.50
C ASN A 3 -13.39 20.38 32.34
N PHE A 4 -12.63 20.32 33.45
CA PHE A 4 -11.22 19.94 33.42
C PHE A 4 -11.07 18.44 33.12
N PHE A 5 -11.86 17.60 33.79
CA PHE A 5 -11.87 16.16 33.52
C PHE A 5 -12.40 15.83 32.13
N GLN A 6 -13.42 16.58 31.66
CA GLN A 6 -13.91 16.45 30.29
C GLN A 6 -12.81 16.77 29.26
N SER A 7 -12.09 17.87 29.45
CA SER A 7 -10.99 18.25 28.54
C SER A 7 -9.86 17.21 28.50
N ILE A 8 -9.54 16.57 29.63
CA ILE A 8 -8.57 15.46 29.66
C ILE A 8 -9.11 14.25 28.89
N ALA A 9 -10.37 13.88 29.12
CA ALA A 9 -10.99 12.75 28.40
C ALA A 9 -11.03 12.99 26.89
N ASP A 10 -11.37 14.20 26.45
CA ASP A 10 -11.39 14.59 25.04
C ASP A 10 -9.98 14.54 24.42
N THR A 11 -8.96 14.96 25.17
CA THR A 11 -7.56 14.90 24.73
C THR A 11 -7.08 13.46 24.58
N ILE A 12 -7.43 12.59 25.53
CA ILE A 12 -7.12 11.16 25.45
C ILE A 12 -7.86 10.52 24.27
N GLY A 13 -9.13 10.88 24.05
CA GLY A 13 -9.91 10.44 22.89
C GLY A 13 -9.23 10.79 21.57
N MET A 14 -8.77 12.04 21.41
CA MET A 14 -8.04 12.48 20.22
C MET A 14 -6.76 11.65 19.97
N ILE A 15 -6.00 11.34 21.03
CA ILE A 15 -4.79 10.53 20.91
C ILE A 15 -5.13 9.11 20.46
N ILE A 16 -6.18 8.51 21.02
CA ILE A 16 -6.64 7.18 20.65
C ILE A 16 -7.08 7.16 19.19
N ASP A 17 -7.89 8.12 18.76
CA ASP A 17 -8.39 8.23 17.38
C ASP A 17 -7.25 8.41 16.38
N TYR A 18 -6.23 9.20 16.72
CA TYR A 18 -5.02 9.34 15.92
C TYR A 18 -4.29 8.01 15.75
N VAL A 19 -4.08 7.26 16.84
CA VAL A 19 -3.39 5.96 16.79
C VAL A 19 -4.18 4.94 15.98
N ILE A 20 -5.51 4.87 16.16
CA ILE A 20 -6.39 3.99 15.38
C ILE A 20 -6.30 4.33 13.89
N SER A 21 -6.39 5.61 13.54
CA SER A 21 -6.32 6.08 12.15
C SER A 21 -4.98 5.72 11.50
N LEU A 22 -3.88 5.88 12.25
CA LEU A 22 -2.54 5.52 11.80
C LEU A 22 -2.46 4.01 11.50
N ILE A 23 -2.93 3.17 12.41
CA ILE A 23 -2.95 1.71 12.23
C ILE A 23 -3.80 1.33 11.02
N GLN A 24 -4.99 1.92 10.86
CA GLN A 24 -5.86 1.67 9.71
C GLN A 24 -5.19 2.03 8.38
N MET A 25 -4.50 3.16 8.32
CA MET A 25 -3.77 3.58 7.12
C MET A 25 -2.64 2.61 6.76
N VAL A 26 -1.87 2.16 7.76
CA VAL A 26 -0.80 1.16 7.55
C VAL A 26 -1.38 -0.17 7.07
N LEU A 27 -2.46 -0.65 7.69
CA LEU A 27 -3.13 -1.88 7.25
C LEU A 27 -3.69 -1.75 5.83
N PHE A 28 -4.29 -0.60 5.51
CA PHE A 28 -4.78 -0.33 4.16
C PHE A 28 -3.64 -0.36 3.13
N PHE A 29 -2.50 0.26 3.44
CA PHE A 29 -1.33 0.24 2.56
C PHE A 29 -0.82 -1.19 2.33
N ILE A 30 -0.60 -1.94 3.41
CA ILE A 30 -0.08 -3.32 3.34
C ILE A 30 -1.04 -4.23 2.57
N THR A 31 -2.35 -4.12 2.80
CA THR A 31 -3.35 -4.96 2.12
C THR A 31 -3.62 -4.54 0.67
N SER A 32 -3.27 -3.30 0.28
CA SER A 32 -3.42 -2.81 -1.10
C SER A 32 -2.30 -3.30 -2.02
N ILE A 33 -1.09 -3.50 -1.50
CA ILE A 33 0.05 -4.03 -2.28
C ILE A 33 -0.25 -5.39 -2.96
N PRO A 34 -0.67 -6.45 -2.24
CA PRO A 34 -0.93 -7.74 -2.88
C PRO A 34 -2.13 -7.67 -3.84
N LYS A 35 -3.13 -6.83 -3.58
CA LYS A 35 -4.25 -6.60 -4.50
C LYS A 35 -3.79 -5.98 -5.81
N ALA A 36 -2.90 -4.98 -5.75
CA ALA A 36 -2.33 -4.34 -6.93
C ALA A 36 -1.48 -5.34 -7.74
N ILE A 37 -0.65 -6.15 -7.08
CA ILE A 37 0.14 -7.20 -7.75
C ILE A 37 -0.77 -8.23 -8.43
N ALA A 38 -1.81 -8.71 -7.73
CA ALA A 38 -2.77 -9.66 -8.29
C ALA A 38 -3.49 -9.08 -9.51
N TYR A 39 -3.86 -7.80 -9.46
CA TYR A 39 -4.50 -7.10 -10.57
C TYR A 39 -3.57 -6.97 -11.80
N ILE A 40 -2.30 -6.64 -11.60
CA ILE A 40 -1.30 -6.62 -12.69
C ILE A 40 -1.18 -8.00 -13.34
N GLY A 41 -1.09 -9.07 -12.52
CA GLY A 41 -1.07 -10.44 -13.02
C GLY A 41 -2.32 -10.78 -13.85
N ALA A 42 -3.50 -10.37 -13.39
CA ALA A 42 -4.76 -10.58 -14.10
C ALA A 42 -4.77 -9.83 -15.46
N ILE A 43 -4.31 -8.58 -15.52
CA ILE A 43 -4.22 -7.83 -16.79
C ILE A 43 -3.34 -8.57 -17.81
N VAL A 44 -2.19 -9.10 -17.37
CA VAL A 44 -1.30 -9.85 -18.27
C VAL A 44 -2.01 -11.09 -18.83
N LEU A 45 -2.87 -11.75 -18.06
CA LEU A 45 -3.66 -12.88 -18.52
C LEU A 45 -4.77 -12.49 -19.51
N TYR A 46 -5.30 -11.27 -19.45
CA TYR A 46 -6.27 -10.78 -20.45
C TYR A 46 -5.64 -10.45 -21.81
N LEU A 47 -4.32 -10.26 -21.89
CA LEU A 47 -3.64 -9.97 -23.15
C LEU A 47 -3.56 -11.22 -24.05
N PRO A 48 -3.65 -11.06 -25.39
CA PRO A 48 -3.26 -12.09 -26.35
C PRO A 48 -1.84 -12.58 -26.12
N VAL A 49 -1.60 -13.89 -26.29
CA VAL A 49 -0.33 -14.56 -25.92
C VAL A 49 0.90 -13.89 -26.54
N PHE A 50 0.82 -13.45 -27.80
CA PHE A 50 1.92 -12.78 -28.49
C PHE A 50 2.29 -11.42 -27.87
N LEU A 51 1.33 -10.71 -27.27
CA LEU A 51 1.58 -9.44 -26.57
C LEU A 51 2.09 -9.63 -25.15
N ARG A 52 1.79 -10.78 -24.51
CA ARG A 52 2.25 -11.07 -23.14
C ARG A 52 3.77 -11.08 -23.05
N ALA A 53 4.42 -11.79 -23.97
CA ALA A 53 5.89 -11.87 -24.01
C ALA A 53 6.53 -10.49 -24.20
N PHE A 54 5.96 -9.66 -25.09
CA PHE A 54 6.46 -8.31 -25.34
C PHE A 54 6.34 -7.42 -24.09
N VAL A 55 5.17 -7.39 -23.43
CA VAL A 55 4.94 -6.56 -22.24
C VAL A 55 5.79 -7.03 -21.04
N LEU A 56 5.88 -8.35 -20.81
CA LEU A 56 6.64 -8.91 -19.70
C LEU A 56 8.14 -8.62 -19.81
N LEU A 57 8.68 -8.50 -21.03
CA LEU A 57 10.08 -8.13 -21.25
C LEU A 57 10.40 -6.73 -20.68
N PHE A 58 9.56 -5.73 -20.97
CA PHE A 58 9.74 -4.37 -20.42
C PHE A 58 9.58 -4.33 -18.91
N ILE A 59 8.58 -5.05 -18.37
CA ILE A 59 8.39 -5.15 -16.92
C ILE A 59 9.61 -5.78 -16.26
N SER A 60 10.17 -6.83 -16.85
CA SER A 60 11.36 -7.53 -16.33
C SER A 60 12.58 -6.61 -16.29
N ILE A 61 12.82 -5.84 -17.36
CA ILE A 61 13.92 -4.86 -17.40
C ILE A 61 13.72 -3.78 -16.33
N ALA A 62 12.50 -3.25 -16.18
CA ALA A 62 12.20 -2.25 -15.15
C ALA A 62 12.43 -2.80 -13.73
N VAL A 63 12.05 -4.06 -13.47
CA VAL A 63 12.31 -4.72 -12.17
C VAL A 63 13.81 -4.89 -11.94
N ILE A 64 14.56 -5.38 -12.94
CA ILE A 64 16.01 -5.54 -12.84
C ILE A 64 16.69 -4.21 -12.56
N LEU A 65 16.36 -3.15 -13.32
CA LEU A 65 16.89 -1.81 -13.10
C LEU A 65 16.54 -1.28 -11.72
N GLN A 66 15.33 -1.53 -11.24
CA GLN A 66 14.92 -1.09 -9.90
C GLN A 66 15.67 -1.84 -8.80
N ILE A 67 15.93 -3.14 -8.96
CA ILE A 67 16.74 -3.93 -8.03
C ILE A 67 18.20 -3.44 -8.04
N MET A 68 18.77 -3.22 -9.24
CA MET A 68 20.12 -2.72 -9.40
C MET A 68 20.31 -1.31 -8.82
N ASN A 69 19.35 -0.41 -9.05
CA ASN A 69 19.40 0.96 -8.54
C ASN A 69 19.12 1.07 -7.04
N LYS A 70 18.48 0.05 -6.47
CA LYS A 70 18.33 -0.13 -5.02
C LYS A 70 19.42 -1.05 -4.46
N GLY A 71 20.58 -1.14 -5.11
CA GLY A 71 21.74 -1.91 -4.68
C GLY A 71 22.46 -1.36 -3.42
N GLU A 72 21.71 -0.67 -2.55
CA GLU A 72 21.94 -0.59 -1.10
C GLU A 72 20.75 -1.23 -0.37
#